data_AF-A0A7S2Y1Y5-F1
#
_entry.id   AF-A0A7S2Y1Y5-F1
#
_cell.length_a   1.000
_cell.length_b   1.000
_cell.length_c   1.000
_cell.angle_alpha   90.00
_cell.angle_beta   90.00
_cell.angle_gamma   90.00
#
_symmetry.space_group_name_H-M   'P 1'
#
loop_
_entity.id
_entity.type
_entity.pdbx_description
1 polymer ?
#
loop_
_entity_poly.entity_id
_entity_poly.type
_entity_poly.pdbx_seq_one_letter_code
_entity_poly.pdbx_strand_id
1 'polypeptide(L)'
;ICQVWVVGFLVKKCGGEGWVIYLGGLGLVLANFLEALDITLNMYLVALLPSKILASTLLTVSLQSLFTKAIPAKEAGSALGTLNVLSSGVGVIAPLYGGKVFGGVDLQYRSLVIGAHYLIFVIMWYTLCSRYIQAPSIESMEAESSKKKVE
;
A
#
# COMPACT_ATOMS: atom_id res chain seq x y z
N ILE A 1 16.63 5.30 8.18
CA ILE A 1 17.35 5.98 7.07
C ILE A 1 17.57 5.04 5.88
N CYS A 2 18.26 3.89 6.00
CA CYS A 2 18.49 2.98 4.86
C CYS A 2 17.22 2.50 4.13
N GLN A 3 16.14 2.21 4.85
CA GLN A 3 14.87 1.76 4.25
C GLN A 3 14.27 2.80 3.28
N VAL A 4 14.37 4.10 3.59
CA VAL A 4 13.83 5.17 2.74
C VAL A 4 14.60 5.27 1.42
N TRP A 5 15.92 5.05 1.46
CA TRP A 5 16.76 5.01 0.27
C TRP A 5 16.41 3.84 -0.65
N VAL A 6 16.18 2.65 -0.08
CA VAL A 6 15.77 1.46 -0.83
C VAL A 6 14.40 1.68 -1.49
N VAL A 7 13.44 2.25 -0.76
CA VAL A 7 12.12 2.59 -1.29
C VAL A 7 12.25 3.61 -2.42
N GLY A 8 13.04 4.68 -2.23
CA GLY A 8 13.25 5.71 -3.26
C GLY A 8 13.91 5.16 -4.53
N PHE A 9 14.85 4.22 -4.40
CA PHE A 9 15.47 3.54 -5.54
C PHE A 9 14.47 2.64 -6.28
N LEU A 10 13.67 1.85 -5.54
CA LEU A 10 12.65 0.98 -6.11
C LEU A 10 11.56 1.77 -6.83
N VAL A 11 11.07 2.88 -6.26
CA VAL A 11 10.08 3.76 -6.89
C VAL A 11 10.57 4.30 -8.23
N LYS A 12 11.83 4.74 -8.30
CA LYS A 12 12.43 5.22 -9.56
C LYS A 12 12.53 4.11 -10.61
N LYS A 13 12.86 2.89 -10.20
CA LYS A 13 13.06 1.76 -11.12
C LYS A 13 11.76 1.10 -11.58
N CYS A 14 10.74 1.06 -10.73
CA CYS A 14 9.46 0.39 -10.99
C CYS A 14 8.42 1.25 -11.72
N GLY A 15 8.78 2.46 -12.20
CA GLY A 15 7.86 3.29 -12.98
C GLY A 15 6.82 4.04 -12.15
N GLY A 16 7.09 4.29 -10.87
CA GLY A 16 6.26 5.15 -10.01
C GLY A 16 5.77 4.47 -8.72
N GLU A 17 5.19 5.30 -7.84
CA GLU A 17 4.71 4.87 -6.51
C GLU A 17 3.54 3.89 -6.61
N GLY A 18 2.65 4.07 -7.59
CA GLY A 18 1.50 3.19 -7.81
C GLY A 18 1.90 1.74 -8.09
N TRP A 19 2.95 1.54 -8.89
CA TRP A 19 3.51 0.20 -9.17
C TRP A 19 4.19 -0.41 -7.95
N VAL A 20 4.91 0.38 -7.14
CA VAL A 20 5.52 -0.11 -5.90
C VAL A 20 4.46 -0.53 -4.89
N ILE A 21 3.36 0.21 -4.77
CA ILE A 21 2.22 -0.16 -3.92
C ILE A 21 1.60 -1.48 -4.38
N TYR A 22 1.40 -1.64 -5.69
CA TYR A 22 0.88 -2.88 -6.27
C TYR A 22 1.80 -4.08 -6.01
N LEU A 23 3.09 -3.94 -6.28
CA LEU A 23 4.08 -5.01 -6.08
C LEU A 23 4.27 -5.34 -4.59
N GLY A 24 4.28 -4.34 -3.71
CA GLY A 24 4.33 -4.54 -2.27
C GLY A 24 3.10 -5.29 -1.76
N GLY A 25 1.90 -4.89 -2.20
CA GLY A 25 0.66 -5.59 -1.88
C GLY A 25 0.66 -7.03 -2.38
N LEU A 26 1.07 -7.28 -3.62
CA LEU A 26 1.18 -8.63 -4.19
C LEU A 26 2.18 -9.49 -3.42
N GLY A 27 3.32 -8.91 -3.02
CA GLY A 27 4.30 -9.58 -2.17
C GLY A 27 3.73 -10.01 -0.82
N LEU A 28 2.89 -9.18 -0.19
CA LEU A 28 2.19 -9.54 1.04
C LEU A 28 1.14 -10.63 0.81
N VAL A 29 0.40 -10.59 -0.30
CA VAL A 29 -0.55 -11.66 -0.66
C VAL A 29 0.18 -12.99 -0.76
N LEU A 30 1.25 -13.05 -1.55
CA LEU A 30 2.04 -14.27 -1.73
C LEU A 30 2.66 -14.75 -0.41
N ALA A 31 3.25 -13.84 0.37
CA ALA A 31 3.86 -14.21 1.64
C ALA A 31 2.85 -14.77 2.65
N ASN A 32 1.62 -14.24 2.70
CA ASN A 32 0.60 -14.77 3.61
C ASN A 32 0.01 -16.10 3.11
N PHE A 33 -0.11 -16.32 1.79
CA PHE A 33 -0.49 -17.63 1.25
C PHE A 33 0.60 -18.69 1.46
N LEU A 34 1.86 -18.32 1.29
CA LEU A 34 2.98 -19.21 1.57
C LEU A 34 3.09 -19.58 3.05
N GLU A 35 2.75 -18.66 3.96
CA GLU A 35 2.70 -18.97 5.40
C GLU A 35 1.64 -20.03 5.75
N ALA A 36 0.55 -20.09 4.97
CA ALA A 36 -0.51 -21.06 5.17
C ALA A 36 -0.14 -22.47 4.66
N LEU A 37 0.92 -22.59 3.85
CA LEU A 37 1.52 -23.87 3.51
C LEU A 37 2.50 -24.18 4.62
N ASP A 38 2.32 -25.28 5.34
CA ASP A 38 3.06 -25.68 6.54
C ASP A 38 4.60 -25.59 6.36
N ILE A 39 5.16 -24.40 6.61
CA ILE A 39 6.57 -24.06 6.36
C ILE A 39 7.39 -24.23 7.62
N THR A 40 8.62 -24.68 7.44
CA THR A 40 9.55 -24.81 8.57
C THR A 40 9.85 -23.45 9.22
N LEU A 41 10.06 -23.46 10.54
CA LEU A 41 10.39 -22.26 11.32
C LEU A 41 11.59 -21.48 10.76
N ASN A 42 12.61 -22.18 10.26
CA ASN A 42 13.79 -21.55 9.67
C ASN A 42 13.44 -20.79 8.39
N MET A 43 12.60 -21.36 7.52
CA MET A 43 12.13 -20.70 6.31
C MET A 43 11.25 -19.50 6.64
N TYR A 44 10.42 -19.61 7.67
CA TYR A 44 9.62 -18.50 8.18
C TYR A 44 10.51 -17.33 8.64
N LEU A 45 11.51 -17.59 9.49
CA LEU A 45 12.36 -16.55 10.07
C LEU A 45 13.33 -15.92 9.06
N VAL A 46 13.91 -16.72 8.16
CA VAL A 46 14.99 -16.24 7.27
C VAL A 46 14.45 -15.66 5.96
N ALA A 47 13.35 -16.19 5.44
CA ALA A 47 12.83 -15.78 4.14
C ALA A 47 11.49 -15.04 4.24
N LEU A 48 10.52 -15.61 4.98
CA LEU A 48 9.17 -15.08 4.97
C LEU A 48 9.02 -13.80 5.79
N LEU A 49 9.57 -13.76 6.99
CA LEU A 49 9.46 -12.60 7.87
C LEU A 49 10.16 -11.35 7.29
N PRO A 50 11.41 -11.43 6.77
CA PRO A 50 12.05 -10.29 6.12
C PRO A 50 11.31 -9.82 4.87
N SER A 51 10.77 -10.75 4.06
CA SER A 51 10.00 -10.37 2.86
C SER A 51 8.69 -9.67 3.21
N LYS A 52 7.97 -10.14 4.24
CA LYS A 52 6.78 -9.46 4.77
C LYS A 52 7.10 -8.05 5.28
N ILE A 53 8.18 -7.90 6.06
CA ILE A 53 8.61 -6.59 6.59
C ILE A 53 8.97 -5.64 5.44
N LEU A 54 9.71 -6.12 4.44
CA LEU A 54 10.09 -5.30 3.30
C LEU A 54 8.86 -4.87 2.50
N ALA A 55 7.96 -5.81 2.19
CA ALA A 55 6.75 -5.53 1.42
C ALA A 55 5.79 -4.57 2.16
N SER A 56 5.60 -4.74 3.47
CA SER A 56 4.77 -3.84 4.28
C SER A 56 5.38 -2.46 4.43
N THR A 57 6.70 -2.37 4.58
CA THR A 57 7.42 -1.08 4.63
C THR A 57 7.29 -0.35 3.29
N LEU A 58 7.50 -1.05 2.17
CA LEU A 58 7.34 -0.48 0.83
C LEU A 58 5.91 0.06 0.64
N LEU A 59 4.91 -0.75 0.98
CA LEU A 59 3.51 -0.36 0.89
C LEU A 59 3.22 0.91 1.69
N THR A 60 3.62 0.92 2.98
CA THR A 60 3.33 2.02 3.91
C THR A 60 4.02 3.31 3.47
N VAL A 61 5.32 3.25 3.15
CA VAL A 61 6.09 4.43 2.75
C VAL A 61 5.59 4.98 1.42
N SER A 62 5.27 4.13 0.44
CA SER A 62 4.76 4.58 -0.85
C SER A 62 3.36 5.19 -0.75
N LEU A 63 2.46 4.64 0.07
CA LEU A 63 1.15 5.23 0.34
C LEU A 63 1.28 6.59 1.03
N GLN A 64 2.14 6.69 2.04
CA GLN A 64 2.38 7.95 2.72
C GLN A 64 3.00 8.99 1.77
N SER A 65 3.96 8.61 0.94
CA SER A 65 4.55 9.49 -0.07
C SER A 65 3.49 10.00 -1.04
N LEU A 66 2.65 9.10 -1.58
CA LEU A 66 1.58 9.46 -2.51
C LEU A 66 0.56 10.41 -1.86
N PHE A 67 0.18 10.15 -0.61
CA PHE A 67 -0.68 11.05 0.17
C PHE A 67 -0.05 12.44 0.32
N THR A 68 1.22 12.52 0.76
CA THR A 68 1.89 13.81 0.96
C THR A 68 2.07 14.62 -0.32
N LYS A 69 2.22 13.96 -1.48
CA LYS A 69 2.30 14.64 -2.79
C LYS A 69 0.97 15.20 -3.26
N ALA A 70 -0.15 14.58 -2.88
CA ALA A 70 -1.47 15.01 -3.29
C ALA A 70 -1.97 16.25 -2.52
N ILE A 71 -1.33 16.61 -1.41
CA ILE A 71 -1.79 17.67 -0.50
C ILE A 71 -1.03 18.97 -0.74
N PRO A 72 -1.72 20.12 -0.89
CA PRO A 72 -1.07 21.42 -0.95
C PRO A 72 -0.24 21.72 0.29
N ALA A 73 0.94 22.32 0.13
CA ALA A 73 1.87 22.61 1.23
C ALA A 73 1.24 23.42 2.38
N LYS A 74 0.26 24.30 2.08
CA LYS A 74 -0.47 25.11 3.07
C LYS A 74 -1.31 24.26 4.04
N GLU A 75 -1.76 23.08 3.60
CA GLU A 75 -2.70 22.22 4.35
C GLU A 75 -2.02 20.93 4.85
N ALA A 76 -0.74 20.72 4.51
CA ALA A 76 0.00 19.51 4.83
C ALA A 76 -0.06 19.13 6.33
N GLY A 77 0.06 20.12 7.23
CA GLY A 77 -0.03 19.88 8.68
C GLY A 77 -1.40 19.35 9.12
N SER A 78 -2.49 19.92 8.62
CA SER A 78 -3.85 19.50 8.96
C SER A 78 -4.17 18.11 8.39
N ALA A 79 -3.76 17.86 7.14
CA ALA A 79 -3.98 16.57 6.49
C ALA A 79 -3.15 15.45 7.14
N LEU A 80 -1.90 15.70 7.51
CA LEU A 80 -1.07 14.76 8.27
C LEU A 80 -1.66 14.51 9.68
N GLY A 81 -2.17 15.56 10.33
CA GLY A 81 -2.88 15.42 11.61
C GLY A 81 -4.09 14.50 11.48
N THR A 82 -4.90 14.68 10.44
CA THR A 82 -6.08 13.84 10.15
C THR A 82 -5.68 12.39 9.87
N LEU A 83 -4.62 12.18 9.07
CA LEU A 83 -4.09 10.85 8.79
C LEU A 83 -3.63 10.16 10.09
N ASN A 84 -3.00 10.89 11.01
CA ASN A 84 -2.55 10.34 12.28
C ASN A 84 -3.74 9.95 13.19
N VAL A 85 -4.81 10.76 13.21
CA VAL A 85 -6.05 10.43 13.94
C VAL A 85 -6.70 9.19 13.35
N LEU A 86 -6.81 9.09 12.02
CA LEU A 86 -7.33 7.90 11.34
C LEU A 86 -6.49 6.66 11.65
N SER A 87 -5.17 6.76 11.57
CA SER A 87 -4.24 5.68 11.93
C SER A 87 -4.43 5.22 13.38
N SER A 88 -4.61 6.17 14.31
CA SER A 88 -4.90 5.88 15.72
C SER A 88 -6.24 5.15 15.87
N GLY A 89 -7.28 5.60 15.16
CA GLY A 89 -8.58 4.93 15.13
C GLY A 89 -8.51 3.51 14.58
N VAL A 90 -7.75 3.30 13.49
CA VAL A 90 -7.46 1.96 12.96
C VAL A 90 -6.72 1.10 14.00
N GLY A 91 -5.80 1.68 14.78
CA GLY A 91 -5.11 1.00 15.88
C GLY A 91 -6.06 0.45 16.96
N VAL A 92 -7.23 1.08 17.16
CA VAL A 92 -8.27 0.60 18.10
C VAL A 92 -9.22 -0.39 17.42
N ILE A 93 -9.62 -0.12 16.18
CA ILE A 93 -10.61 -0.95 15.45
C ILE A 93 -9.99 -2.26 14.99
N ALA A 94 -8.73 -2.27 14.54
CA ALA A 94 -8.09 -3.46 13.98
C ALA A 94 -8.00 -4.63 14.97
N PRO A 95 -7.62 -4.45 16.26
CA PRO A 95 -7.69 -5.53 17.25
C PRO A 95 -9.12 -6.03 17.52
N LEU A 96 -10.12 -5.15 17.55
CA LEU A 96 -11.52 -5.55 17.77
C LEU A 96 -12.06 -6.35 16.58
N TYR A 97 -11.75 -5.91 15.36
CA TYR A 97 -12.05 -6.62 14.13
C TYR A 97 -11.33 -7.98 14.10
N GLY A 98 -10.02 -7.97 14.37
CA GLY A 98 -9.21 -9.18 14.44
C GLY A 98 -9.71 -10.16 15.48
N GLY A 99 -10.10 -9.71 16.67
CA GLY A 99 -10.68 -10.56 17.71
C GLY A 99 -11.99 -11.22 17.27
N LYS A 100 -12.87 -10.49 16.57
CA LYS A 100 -14.12 -11.05 16.04
C LYS A 100 -13.90 -12.02 14.88
N VAL A 101 -13.02 -11.66 13.94
CA VAL A 101 -12.77 -12.46 12.73
C VAL A 101 -11.91 -13.68 13.03
N PHE A 102 -10.88 -13.53 13.86
CA PHE A 102 -9.95 -14.63 14.18
C PHE A 102 -10.34 -15.41 15.44
N GLY A 103 -11.34 -14.97 16.20
CA GLY A 103 -11.80 -15.65 17.41
C GLY A 103 -12.33 -17.06 17.18
N GLY A 104 -12.85 -17.35 15.97
CA GLY A 104 -13.31 -18.68 15.56
C GLY A 104 -12.45 -19.34 14.49
N VAL A 105 -11.29 -18.78 14.15
CA VAL A 105 -10.44 -19.26 13.05
C VAL A 105 -9.18 -19.88 13.62
N ASP A 106 -8.94 -21.15 13.27
CA ASP A 106 -7.71 -21.86 13.63
C ASP A 106 -6.49 -21.09 13.17
N LEU A 107 -5.40 -21.20 13.94
CA LEU A 107 -4.13 -20.52 13.68
C LEU A 107 -3.65 -20.68 12.23
N GLN A 108 -3.81 -21.87 11.66
CA GLN A 108 -3.44 -22.20 10.28
C GLN A 108 -4.18 -21.39 9.20
N TYR A 109 -5.43 -21.00 9.44
CA TYR A 109 -6.25 -20.28 8.46
C TYR A 109 -6.16 -18.75 8.61
N ARG A 110 -5.55 -18.25 9.68
CA ARG A 110 -5.43 -16.79 9.91
C ARG A 110 -4.63 -16.11 8.80
N SER A 111 -3.55 -16.73 8.35
CA SER A 111 -2.72 -16.22 7.26
C SER A 111 -3.47 -16.16 5.94
N LEU A 112 -4.36 -17.12 5.65
CA LEU A 112 -5.22 -17.07 4.46
C LEU A 112 -6.18 -15.88 4.50
N VAL A 113 -6.81 -15.64 5.65
CA VAL A 113 -7.71 -14.50 5.83
C VAL A 113 -6.95 -13.18 5.65
N ILE A 114 -5.76 -13.05 6.23
CA ILE A 114 -4.91 -11.87 6.04
C ILE A 114 -4.52 -11.70 4.57
N GLY A 115 -4.11 -12.79 3.91
CA GLY A 115 -3.81 -12.82 2.47
C GLY A 115 -5.01 -12.36 1.62
N ALA A 116 -6.22 -12.80 1.97
CA ALA A 116 -7.45 -12.38 1.29
C ALA A 116 -7.72 -10.87 1.44
N HIS A 117 -7.46 -10.28 2.62
CA HIS A 117 -7.58 -8.82 2.81
C HIS A 117 -6.61 -8.05 1.91
N TYR A 118 -5.35 -8.48 1.86
CA TYR A 118 -4.37 -7.86 0.97
C TYR A 118 -4.71 -8.09 -0.50
N LEU A 119 -5.32 -9.22 -0.86
CA LEU A 119 -5.77 -9.48 -2.23
C LEU A 119 -6.90 -8.53 -2.63
N ILE A 120 -7.89 -8.33 -1.76
CA ILE A 120 -8.96 -7.35 -1.96
C ILE A 120 -8.35 -5.94 -2.13
N PHE A 121 -7.40 -5.57 -1.27
CA PHE A 121 -6.69 -4.30 -1.39
C PHE A 121 -5.97 -4.15 -2.72
N VAL A 122 -5.24 -5.17 -3.19
CA VAL A 122 -4.51 -5.14 -4.47
C VAL A 122 -5.46 -5.02 -5.65
N ILE A 123 -6.59 -5.73 -5.64
CA ILE A 123 -7.62 -5.64 -6.69
C ILE A 123 -8.25 -4.24 -6.70
N MET A 124 -8.61 -3.72 -5.53
CA MET A 124 -9.15 -2.37 -5.38
C MET A 124 -8.14 -1.33 -5.87
N TRP A 125 -6.87 -1.46 -5.50
CA TRP A 125 -5.81 -0.55 -5.93
C TRP A 125 -5.63 -0.60 -7.45
N TYR A 126 -5.57 -1.79 -8.04
CA TYR A 126 -5.43 -1.98 -9.48
C TYR A 126 -6.61 -1.36 -10.25
N THR A 127 -7.84 -1.54 -9.78
CA THR A 127 -9.04 -0.97 -10.40
C THR A 127 -9.11 0.56 -10.27
N LEU A 128 -8.64 1.13 -9.15
CA LEU A 128 -8.54 2.58 -8.97
C LEU A 128 -7.43 3.19 -9.84
N CYS A 129 -6.24 2.60 -9.85
CA CYS A 129 -5.10 3.09 -10.62
C CYS A 129 -5.27 2.90 -12.13
N SER A 130 -5.89 1.82 -12.60
CA SER A 130 -6.18 1.64 -14.03
C SER A 130 -7.10 2.75 -14.58
N ARG A 131 -8.01 3.28 -13.74
CA ARG A 131 -8.83 4.45 -14.08
C ARG A 131 -8.06 5.76 -14.02
N TYR A 132 -7.16 5.91 -13.05
CA TYR A 132 -6.36 7.14 -12.88
C TYR A 132 -5.22 7.27 -13.90
N ILE A 133 -4.60 6.17 -14.34
CA ILE A 133 -3.56 6.16 -15.37
C ILE A 133 -4.13 6.54 -16.75
N GLN A 134 -5.43 6.33 -16.98
CA GLN A 134 -6.11 6.76 -18.20
C GLN A 134 -6.61 8.21 -18.15
N ALA A 135 -6.56 8.89 -16.99
CA ALA A 135 -6.92 10.29 -16.91
C ALA A 135 -5.79 11.14 -17.54
N PRO A 136 -6.09 12.02 -18.51
CA PRO A 136 -5.10 12.91 -19.10
C PRO A 136 -4.45 13.76 -18.01
N SER A 137 -3.13 13.92 -18.07
CA SER A 137 -2.39 14.73 -17.08
C SER A 137 -2.95 16.16 -17.07
N ILE A 138 -3.01 16.79 -15.90
CA ILE A 138 -3.49 18.17 -15.76
C ILE A 138 -2.72 19.11 -16.70
N GLU A 139 -1.43 18.85 -16.93
CA GLU A 139 -0.61 19.57 -17.92
C GLU A 139 -1.13 19.46 -19.35
N SER A 140 -1.65 18.29 -19.76
CA SER A 140 -2.29 18.14 -21.08
C SER A 140 -3.63 18.89 -21.17
N MET A 141 -4.37 19.00 -20.06
CA MET A 141 -5.62 19.76 -20.00
C MET A 141 -5.39 21.28 -19.96
N GLU A 142 -4.33 21.74 -19.29
CA GLU A 142 -3.92 23.15 -19.29
C GLU A 142 -3.33 23.56 -20.64
N ALA A 143 -2.54 22.69 -21.29
CA ALA A 143 -2.03 22.93 -22.64
C ALA A 143 -3.16 23.04 -23.68
N GLU A 144 -4.22 22.25 -23.54
CA GLU A 144 -5.41 22.30 -24.39
C GLU A 144 -6.25 23.57 -24.11
N SER A 145 -6.40 23.96 -22.84
CA SER A 145 -7.05 25.21 -22.42
C SER A 145 -6.33 26.46 -22.92
N SER A 146 -4.98 26.45 -22.92
CA SER A 146 -4.17 27.57 -23.39
C SER A 146 -4.16 27.68 -24.92
N LYS A 147 -4.25 26.57 -25.66
CA LYS A 147 -4.46 26.61 -27.13
C LYS A 147 -5.81 27.21 -27.51
N LYS A 148 -6.87 26.88 -26.75
CA LYS A 148 -8.24 27.37 -27.01
C LYS A 148 -8.45 28.87 -26.76
N LYS A 149 -7.51 29.56 -26.10
CA LYS A 149 -7.56 31.00 -25.85
C LYS A 149 -6.88 31.85 -26.94
N VAL A 150 -6.18 31.21 -27.88
CA VAL A 150 -5.40 31.91 -28.93
C VAL A 150 -6.14 31.89 -30.28
N GLU A 151 -7.20 31.09 -30.42
CA GLU A 151 -8.16 31.13 -31.54
C GLU A 151 -9.38 31.97 -31.17
#